data_AF-A0A1H4X3L4-F1
#
_entry.id   AF-A0A1H4X3L4-F1
#
_cell.length_a   1.000
_cell.length_b   1.000
_cell.length_c   1.000
_cell.angle_alpha   90.00
_cell.angle_beta   90.00
_cell.angle_gamma   90.00
#
_symmetry.space_group_name_H-M   'P 1'
#
loop_
_entity.id
_entity.type
_entity.pdbx_description
1 polymer ?
#
loop_
_entity_poly.entity_id
_entity_poly.type
_entity_poly.pdbx_seq_one_letter_code
_entity_poly.pdbx_strand_id
1 'polypeptide(L)'
;MAAPALVALAHGSRDPRSAATIKSLVAEVKGMRPDLRVETAFLDLSKPTFDTVVDRLVKAGFDEIVVVPLLLTEAYHAKVDVPEAIASAMARHEGVRIQASRILGMEAAFLEVLDVRLRDALKEARVRELDALVLAAAGSSDPLANQSVARIARTWGTRHKLPVTAAFASAAPPATGEAVRAFRAEGKRHVAVASFFLAPGRLPDRAGELAIEAGAVAVSDPLGAHPAVARAILARYAVGAVELVPV
;
A
#
# COMPACT_ATOMS: atom_id res chain seq x y z
N MET A 1 19.43 -17.69 18.72
CA MET A 1 18.72 -16.40 18.81
C MET A 1 17.35 -16.60 18.19
N ALA A 2 16.30 -16.02 18.78
CA ALA A 2 14.97 -16.04 18.16
C ALA A 2 14.98 -15.16 16.91
N ALA A 3 14.15 -15.45 15.90
CA ALA A 3 14.03 -14.58 14.75
C ALA A 3 13.52 -13.18 15.19
N PRO A 4 14.03 -12.07 14.59
CA PRO A 4 13.54 -10.72 14.91
C PRO A 4 12.02 -10.62 14.75
N ALA A 5 11.35 -9.89 15.64
CA ALA A 5 9.92 -9.64 15.49
C ALA A 5 9.66 -8.76 14.26
N LEU A 6 8.59 -9.03 13.51
CA LEU A 6 8.14 -8.22 12.39
C LEU A 6 7.07 -7.23 12.86
N VAL A 7 7.31 -5.93 12.70
CA VAL A 7 6.29 -4.89 12.85
C VAL A 7 5.86 -4.38 11.48
N ALA A 8 4.64 -4.71 11.08
CA ALA A 8 4.02 -4.19 9.88
C ALA A 8 3.46 -2.79 10.20
N LEU A 9 4.15 -1.75 9.74
CA LEU A 9 3.91 -0.37 10.13
C LEU A 9 3.12 0.37 9.04
N ALA A 10 1.85 0.65 9.29
CA ALA A 10 1.03 1.53 8.46
C ALA A 10 1.09 2.97 8.99
N HIS A 11 0.80 3.96 8.14
CA HIS A 11 0.64 5.34 8.61
C HIS A 11 -0.57 5.45 9.56
N GLY A 12 -1.68 4.81 9.18
CA GLY A 12 -2.95 4.85 9.90
C GLY A 12 -3.95 5.81 9.26
N SER A 13 -5.21 5.69 9.65
CA SER A 13 -6.32 6.44 9.08
C SER A 13 -7.43 6.60 10.10
N ARG A 14 -8.20 7.69 9.97
CA ARG A 14 -9.45 7.86 10.72
C ARG A 14 -10.55 6.92 10.25
N ASP A 15 -10.41 6.34 9.06
CA ASP A 15 -11.35 5.35 8.54
C ASP A 15 -11.06 3.96 9.16
N PRO A 16 -12.01 3.37 9.91
CA PRO A 16 -11.81 2.08 10.56
C PRO A 16 -11.60 0.93 9.56
N ARG A 17 -12.10 1.03 8.32
CA ARG A 17 -11.89 0.01 7.26
C ARG A 17 -10.43 -0.12 6.89
N SER A 18 -9.67 0.98 6.98
CA SER A 18 -8.23 0.99 6.74
C SER A 18 -7.52 0.12 7.78
N ALA A 19 -7.72 0.41 9.07
CA ALA A 19 -7.12 -0.36 10.16
C ALA A 19 -7.55 -1.83 10.15
N ALA A 20 -8.81 -2.12 9.82
CA ALA A 20 -9.31 -3.49 9.65
C ALA A 20 -8.56 -4.22 8.53
N THR A 21 -8.39 -3.58 7.37
CA THR A 21 -7.66 -4.14 6.23
C THR A 21 -6.20 -4.44 6.56
N ILE A 22 -5.51 -3.54 7.26
CA ILE A 22 -4.13 -3.77 7.69
C ILE A 22 -4.04 -4.94 8.67
N LYS A 23 -4.99 -5.07 9.61
CA LYS A 23 -5.05 -6.21 10.53
C LYS A 23 -5.30 -7.52 9.78
N SER A 24 -6.20 -7.54 8.81
CA SER A 24 -6.43 -8.70 7.94
C SER A 24 -5.17 -9.06 7.15
N LEU A 25 -4.46 -8.07 6.62
CA LEU A 25 -3.20 -8.29 5.91
C LEU A 25 -2.13 -8.89 6.83
N VAL A 26 -2.02 -8.43 8.08
CA VAL A 26 -1.13 -9.04 9.07
C VAL A 26 -1.57 -10.45 9.45
N ALA A 27 -2.87 -10.74 9.50
CA ALA A 27 -3.37 -12.09 9.70
C ALA A 27 -2.96 -13.02 8.55
N GLU A 28 -2.99 -12.57 7.29
CA GLU A 28 -2.46 -13.31 6.14
C GLU A 28 -0.96 -13.61 6.30
N VAL A 29 -0.16 -12.63 6.73
CA VAL A 29 1.27 -12.82 6.99
C VAL A 29 1.49 -13.87 8.09
N LYS A 30 0.72 -13.81 9.19
CA LYS A 30 0.77 -14.81 10.27
C LYS A 30 0.38 -16.20 9.80
N GLY A 31 -0.60 -16.31 8.91
CA GLY A 31 -0.99 -17.59 8.31
C GLY A 31 0.13 -18.20 7.46
N MET A 32 0.92 -17.37 6.77
CA MET A 32 2.07 -17.83 5.98
C MET A 32 3.32 -18.14 6.82
N ARG A 33 3.50 -17.48 7.96
CA ARG A 33 4.61 -17.68 8.89
C ARG A 33 4.13 -17.77 10.34
N PRO A 34 3.52 -18.90 10.74
CA PRO A 34 3.01 -19.07 12.11
C PRO A 34 4.09 -19.04 13.19
N ASP A 35 5.34 -19.33 12.80
CA ASP A 35 6.54 -19.31 13.64
C ASP A 35 7.06 -17.88 13.91
N LEU A 36 6.65 -16.89 13.12
CA LEU A 36 7.14 -15.52 13.21
C LEU A 36 6.26 -14.66 14.12
N ARG A 37 6.88 -13.92 15.03
CA ARG A 37 6.20 -12.87 15.80
C ARG A 37 5.89 -11.69 14.89
N VAL A 38 4.64 -11.55 14.47
CA VAL A 38 4.17 -10.44 13.63
C VAL A 38 3.21 -9.53 14.39
N GLU A 39 3.45 -8.22 14.37
CA GLU A 39 2.61 -7.20 14.98
C GLU A 39 2.18 -6.14 13.98
N THR A 40 0.96 -5.61 14.15
CA THR A 40 0.48 -4.44 13.42
C THR A 40 0.76 -3.20 14.24
N ALA A 41 1.35 -2.17 13.65
CA ALA A 41 1.52 -0.87 14.27
C ALA A 41 1.04 0.25 13.34
N PHE A 42 0.70 1.38 13.93
CA PHE A 42 0.37 2.60 13.21
C PHE A 42 1.25 3.76 13.69
N LEU A 43 1.69 4.61 12.76
CA LEU A 43 2.40 5.86 13.08
C LEU A 43 1.46 6.87 13.75
N ASP A 44 0.25 7.02 13.21
CA ASP A 44 -0.74 7.98 13.69
C ASP A 44 -2.17 7.48 13.42
N LEU A 45 -3.19 8.19 13.91
CA LEU A 45 -4.63 8.08 13.62
C LEU A 45 -5.30 6.74 13.97
N SER A 46 -4.53 5.72 14.30
CA SER A 46 -4.98 4.35 14.51
C SER A 46 -4.20 3.71 15.66
N LYS A 47 -4.79 2.68 16.26
CA LYS A 47 -4.19 1.93 17.37
C LYS A 47 -4.00 0.45 16.99
N PRO A 48 -2.95 -0.21 17.52
CA PRO A 48 -1.96 0.32 18.48
C PRO A 48 -0.90 1.24 17.84
N THR A 49 -0.36 2.18 18.61
CA THR A 49 0.75 3.04 18.14
C THR A 49 2.03 2.21 18.02
N PHE A 50 2.98 2.66 17.19
CA PHE A 50 4.30 2.04 17.06
C PHE A 50 5.00 1.84 18.41
N ASP A 51 5.04 2.89 19.24
CA ASP A 51 5.64 2.81 20.58
C ASP A 51 4.98 1.74 21.47
N THR A 52 3.65 1.68 21.47
CA THR A 52 2.91 0.67 22.24
C THR A 52 3.27 -0.76 21.80
N VAL A 53 3.50 -0.96 20.50
CA VAL A 53 3.86 -2.27 19.96
C VAL A 53 5.30 -2.63 20.35
N VAL A 54 6.24 -1.70 20.23
CA VAL A 54 7.63 -1.92 20.66
C VAL A 54 7.69 -2.25 22.14
N ASP A 55 7.00 -1.49 23.01
CA ASP A 55 6.97 -1.75 24.46
C ASP A 55 6.50 -3.17 24.79
N ARG A 56 5.49 -3.66 24.06
CA ARG A 56 4.97 -5.03 24.23
C ARG A 56 5.96 -6.08 23.75
N LEU A 57 6.68 -5.83 22.65
CA LEU A 57 7.69 -6.75 22.11
C LEU A 57 8.88 -6.85 23.06
N VAL A 58 9.38 -5.71 23.55
CA VAL A 58 10.49 -5.66 24.52
C VAL A 58 10.11 -6.37 25.81
N LYS A 59 8.90 -6.10 26.35
CA LYS A 59 8.39 -6.81 27.54
C LYS A 59 8.27 -8.33 27.31
N ALA A 60 8.05 -8.77 26.07
CA ALA A 60 8.00 -10.17 25.70
C ALA A 60 9.38 -10.79 25.41
N GLY A 61 10.47 -10.04 25.60
CA GLY A 61 11.84 -10.51 25.45
C GLY A 61 12.42 -10.39 24.04
N PHE A 62 11.79 -9.62 23.14
CA PHE A 62 12.38 -9.33 21.83
C PHE A 62 13.34 -8.15 21.92
N ASP A 63 14.60 -8.40 21.57
CA ASP A 63 15.69 -7.42 21.46
C ASP A 63 15.99 -7.04 20.00
N GLU A 64 15.48 -7.79 19.03
CA GLU A 64 15.58 -7.50 17.60
C GLU A 64 14.19 -7.34 16.95
N ILE A 65 14.00 -6.23 16.24
CA ILE A 65 12.74 -5.89 15.55
C ILE A 65 13.04 -5.42 14.13
N VAL A 66 12.33 -5.99 13.16
CA VAL A 66 12.30 -5.50 11.78
C VAL A 66 10.97 -4.81 11.53
N VAL A 67 11.05 -3.53 11.14
CA VAL A 67 9.90 -2.71 10.77
C VAL A 67 9.73 -2.77 9.26
N VAL A 68 8.55 -3.17 8.80
CA VAL A 68 8.18 -3.16 7.39
C VAL A 68 7.16 -2.04 7.14
N PRO A 69 7.57 -0.91 6.53
CA PRO A 69 6.64 0.17 6.22
C PRO A 69 5.67 -0.22 5.10
N LEU A 70 4.37 -0.15 5.38
CA LEU A 70 3.30 -0.51 4.46
C LEU A 70 2.96 0.63 3.48
N LEU A 71 3.98 1.16 2.81
CA LEU A 71 3.88 2.28 1.88
C LEU A 71 4.16 1.82 0.44
N LEU A 72 3.34 2.28 -0.52
CA LEU A 72 3.47 1.91 -1.94
C LEU A 72 4.42 2.84 -2.71
N THR A 73 4.57 4.08 -2.26
CA THR A 73 5.44 5.09 -2.87
C THR A 73 6.38 5.68 -1.83
N GLU A 74 7.57 6.06 -2.27
CA GLU A 74 8.55 6.81 -1.48
C GLU A 74 8.02 8.25 -1.26
N ALA A 75 7.12 8.42 -0.29
CA ALA A 75 6.62 9.72 0.13
C ALA A 75 7.39 10.20 1.38
N TYR A 76 7.22 11.46 1.75
CA TYR A 76 7.85 12.10 2.93
C TYR A 76 7.90 11.19 4.17
N HIS A 77 6.77 10.54 4.49
CA HIS A 77 6.63 9.65 5.65
C HIS A 77 7.62 8.48 5.70
N ALA A 78 8.06 7.96 4.54
CA ALA A 78 9.06 6.89 4.48
C ALA A 78 10.46 7.40 4.88
N LYS A 79 10.76 8.67 4.59
CA LYS A 79 12.10 9.25 4.74
C LYS A 79 12.30 9.96 6.08
N VAL A 80 11.23 10.33 6.77
CA VAL A 80 11.28 11.13 8.00
C VAL A 80 10.58 10.41 9.15
N ASP A 81 9.26 10.23 9.08
CA ASP A 81 8.46 9.75 10.20
C ASP A 81 8.87 8.35 10.71
N VAL A 82 9.15 7.42 9.79
CA VAL A 82 9.56 6.06 10.17
C VAL A 82 10.93 6.05 10.87
N PRO A 83 11.99 6.66 10.30
CA PRO A 83 13.27 6.81 11.01
C PRO A 83 13.15 7.49 12.37
N GLU A 84 12.37 8.56 12.50
CA GLU A 84 12.20 9.28 13.77
C GLU A 84 11.48 8.42 14.82
N ALA A 85 10.42 7.72 14.44
CA ALA A 85 9.72 6.80 15.32
C ALA A 85 10.63 5.67 15.81
N ILE A 86 11.47 5.13 14.93
CA ILE A 86 12.46 4.10 15.28
C ILE A 86 13.52 4.63 16.24
N ALA A 87 14.09 5.81 15.96
CA ALA A 87 15.10 6.41 16.82
C ALA A 87 14.55 6.70 18.23
N SER A 88 13.31 7.22 18.32
CA SER A 88 12.60 7.42 19.59
C SER A 88 12.42 6.11 20.35
N ALA A 89 11.95 5.06 19.67
CA ALA A 89 11.74 3.74 20.30
C ALA A 89 13.05 3.12 20.80
N MET A 90 14.15 3.23 20.05
CA MET A 90 15.47 2.76 20.47
C MET A 90 16.03 3.56 21.64
N ALA A 91 15.80 4.88 21.70
CA ALA A 91 16.21 5.70 22.84
C ALA A 91 15.46 5.35 24.15
N ARG A 92 14.24 4.81 24.04
CA ARG A 92 13.44 4.39 25.21
C ARG A 92 13.79 2.99 25.72
N HIS A 93 14.41 2.15 24.91
CA HIS A 93 14.69 0.75 25.23
C HIS A 93 16.15 0.38 24.96
N GLU A 94 16.97 0.38 26.01
CA GLU A 94 18.38 0.01 25.91
C GLU A 94 18.58 -1.43 25.43
N GLY A 95 19.51 -1.63 24.49
CA GLY A 95 19.84 -2.94 23.93
C GLY A 95 18.95 -3.44 22.79
N VAL A 96 17.85 -2.74 22.48
CA VAL A 96 16.95 -3.12 21.39
C VAL A 96 17.47 -2.61 20.04
N ARG A 97 17.62 -3.50 19.07
CA ARG A 97 17.93 -3.18 17.67
C ARG A 97 16.66 -3.17 16.84
N ILE A 98 16.40 -2.05 16.18
CA ILE A 98 15.25 -1.89 15.29
C ILE A 98 15.74 -1.51 13.90
N GLN A 99 15.46 -2.36 12.91
CA GLN A 99 15.83 -2.14 11.51
C GLN A 99 14.59 -1.90 10.65
N ALA A 100 14.55 -0.79 9.92
CA ALA A 100 13.53 -0.60 8.89
C ALA A 100 13.94 -1.33 7.60
N SER A 101 13.05 -2.16 7.07
CA SER A 101 13.17 -2.60 5.69
C SER A 101 12.88 -1.44 4.72
N ARG A 102 13.17 -1.66 3.43
CA ARG A 102 12.55 -0.85 2.37
C ARG A 102 11.02 -0.91 2.47
N ILE A 103 10.35 0.12 2.00
CA ILE A 103 8.88 0.15 1.87
C ILE A 103 8.38 -1.01 0.99
N LEU A 104 7.08 -1.32 1.03
CA LEU A 104 6.49 -2.29 0.08
C LEU A 104 6.77 -1.89 -1.36
N GLY A 105 6.60 -0.62 -1.69
CA GLY A 105 6.90 -0.10 -3.03
C GLY A 105 5.90 -0.56 -4.09
N MET A 106 6.29 -0.42 -5.36
CA MET A 106 5.49 -0.79 -6.52
C MET A 106 5.99 -2.11 -7.11
N GLU A 107 5.54 -3.22 -6.52
CA GLU A 107 5.91 -4.56 -6.98
C GLU A 107 5.10 -4.97 -8.22
N ALA A 108 5.75 -5.67 -9.16
CA ALA A 108 5.06 -6.23 -10.32
C ALA A 108 3.91 -7.17 -9.90
N ALA A 109 4.08 -7.90 -8.78
CA ALA A 109 3.05 -8.74 -8.19
C ALA A 109 1.78 -7.95 -7.79
N PHE A 110 1.88 -6.65 -7.51
CA PHE A 110 0.71 -5.83 -7.18
C PHE A 110 -0.14 -5.52 -8.40
N LEU A 111 0.44 -5.51 -9.61
CA LEU A 111 -0.34 -5.41 -10.85
C LEU A 111 -1.23 -6.63 -11.05
N GLU A 112 -0.80 -7.81 -10.62
CA GLU A 112 -1.63 -9.02 -10.65
C GLU A 112 -2.81 -8.91 -9.67
N VAL A 113 -2.59 -8.31 -8.50
CA VAL A 113 -3.66 -8.02 -7.54
C VAL A 113 -4.64 -7.02 -8.15
N LEU A 114 -4.15 -5.95 -8.78
CA LEU A 114 -5.01 -4.99 -9.48
C LEU A 114 -5.84 -5.67 -10.56
N ASP A 115 -5.26 -6.60 -11.33
CA ASP A 115 -5.99 -7.34 -12.34
C ASP A 115 -7.13 -8.16 -11.72
N VAL A 116 -6.91 -8.79 -10.56
CA VAL A 116 -7.96 -9.51 -9.82
C VAL A 116 -9.07 -8.54 -9.39
N ARG A 117 -8.71 -7.45 -8.69
CA ARG A 117 -9.68 -6.45 -8.22
C ARG A 117 -10.47 -5.83 -9.35
N LEU A 118 -9.82 -5.54 -10.47
CA LEU A 118 -10.47 -4.96 -11.63
C LEU A 118 -11.45 -5.95 -12.27
N ARG A 119 -11.07 -7.23 -12.41
CA ARG A 119 -11.97 -8.26 -12.93
C ARG A 119 -13.21 -8.45 -12.05
N ASP A 120 -13.04 -8.41 -10.72
CA ASP A 120 -14.16 -8.50 -9.78
C ASP A 120 -15.14 -7.32 -9.99
N ALA A 121 -14.63 -6.09 -10.07
CA ALA A 121 -15.45 -4.90 -10.31
C ALA A 121 -16.15 -4.92 -11.67
N LEU A 122 -15.47 -5.37 -12.74
CA LEU A 122 -16.08 -5.50 -14.07
C LEU A 122 -17.18 -6.55 -14.09
N LYS A 123 -16.98 -7.68 -13.40
CA LYS A 123 -17.99 -8.74 -13.28
C LYS A 123 -19.24 -8.23 -12.57
N GLU A 124 -19.06 -7.49 -11.48
CA GLU A 124 -20.17 -6.86 -10.74
C GLU A 124 -20.94 -5.86 -11.61
N ALA A 125 -20.21 -5.00 -12.34
CA ALA A 125 -20.78 -4.04 -13.28
C ALA A 125 -21.30 -4.64 -14.59
N ARG A 126 -21.13 -5.96 -14.80
CA ARG A 126 -21.49 -6.69 -16.03
C ARG A 126 -20.83 -6.13 -17.30
N VAL A 127 -19.64 -5.56 -17.17
CA VAL A 127 -18.84 -5.00 -18.26
C VAL A 127 -17.97 -6.10 -18.88
N ARG A 128 -17.97 -6.19 -20.21
CA ARG A 128 -17.21 -7.22 -20.95
C ARG A 128 -16.05 -6.68 -21.79
N GLU A 129 -16.04 -5.38 -22.02
CA GLU A 129 -15.09 -4.71 -22.90
C GLU A 129 -14.51 -3.49 -22.20
N LEU A 130 -13.25 -3.16 -22.51
CA LEU A 130 -12.55 -1.99 -22.00
C LEU A 130 -11.77 -1.32 -23.12
N ASP A 131 -11.82 0.01 -23.13
CA ASP A 131 -11.15 0.85 -24.15
C ASP A 131 -9.97 1.62 -23.57
N ALA A 132 -9.96 1.84 -22.25
CA ALA A 132 -8.94 2.58 -21.53
C ALA A 132 -8.94 2.25 -20.03
N LEU A 133 -7.80 2.49 -19.40
CA LEU A 133 -7.59 2.26 -17.98
C LEU A 133 -7.13 3.54 -17.27
N VAL A 134 -7.59 3.75 -16.04
CA VAL A 134 -7.03 4.77 -15.15
C VAL A 134 -6.45 4.08 -13.92
N LEU A 135 -5.21 4.39 -13.58
CA LEU A 135 -4.60 3.94 -12.33
C LEU A 135 -4.73 5.05 -11.29
N ALA A 136 -5.67 4.92 -10.36
CA ALA A 136 -5.87 5.87 -9.28
C ALA A 136 -4.88 5.59 -8.14
N ALA A 137 -4.12 6.59 -7.72
CA ALA A 137 -3.17 6.52 -6.61
C ALA A 137 -3.33 7.73 -5.67
N ALA A 138 -2.67 7.71 -4.52
CA ALA A 138 -2.79 8.78 -3.52
C ALA A 138 -2.31 10.15 -4.02
N GLY A 139 -1.21 10.15 -4.79
CA GLY A 139 -0.51 11.37 -5.19
C GLY A 139 0.44 11.89 -4.12
N SER A 140 1.47 12.61 -4.56
CA SER A 140 2.52 13.17 -3.71
C SER A 140 2.88 14.57 -4.19
N SER A 141 3.38 15.41 -3.29
CA SER A 141 4.04 16.67 -3.69
C SER A 141 5.39 16.43 -4.34
N ASP A 142 6.00 15.25 -4.16
CA ASP A 142 7.22 14.82 -4.83
C ASP A 142 6.92 14.38 -6.28
N PRO A 143 7.40 15.11 -7.31
CA PRO A 143 7.15 14.77 -8.71
C PRO A 143 7.76 13.41 -9.10
N LEU A 144 8.85 12.97 -8.48
CA LEU A 144 9.50 11.69 -8.78
C LEU A 144 8.65 10.50 -8.32
N ALA A 145 7.95 10.66 -7.19
CA ALA A 145 6.99 9.68 -6.71
C ALA A 145 5.83 9.52 -7.73
N ASN A 146 5.25 10.63 -8.18
CA ASN A 146 4.17 10.62 -9.17
C ASN A 146 4.64 10.06 -10.53
N GLN A 147 5.85 10.39 -10.97
CA GLN A 147 6.44 9.84 -12.20
C GLN A 147 6.61 8.32 -12.11
N SER A 148 6.96 7.81 -10.94
CA SER A 148 7.10 6.37 -10.70
C SER A 148 5.76 5.65 -10.77
N VAL A 149 4.69 6.26 -10.24
CA VAL A 149 3.31 5.77 -10.42
C VAL A 149 2.91 5.78 -11.89
N ALA A 150 3.20 6.87 -12.61
CA ALA A 150 2.91 6.95 -14.05
C ALA A 150 3.67 5.88 -14.85
N ARG A 151 4.89 5.51 -14.43
CA ARG A 151 5.66 4.42 -15.04
C ARG A 151 4.98 3.07 -14.82
N ILE A 152 4.58 2.75 -13.58
CA ILE A 152 3.91 1.47 -13.31
C ILE A 152 2.54 1.38 -14.01
N ALA A 153 1.83 2.50 -14.14
CA ALA A 153 0.58 2.58 -14.89
C ALA A 153 0.81 2.18 -16.35
N ARG A 154 1.83 2.74 -17.02
CA ARG A 154 2.17 2.39 -18.42
C ARG A 154 2.54 0.91 -18.58
N THR A 155 3.29 0.35 -17.64
CA THR A 155 3.61 -1.10 -17.64
C THR A 155 2.32 -1.92 -17.56
N TRP A 156 1.39 -1.53 -16.69
CA TRP A 156 0.10 -2.19 -16.54
C TRP A 156 -0.77 -2.09 -17.79
N GLY A 157 -0.89 -0.91 -18.41
CA GLY A 157 -1.62 -0.75 -19.68
C GLY A 157 -1.01 -1.54 -20.83
N THR A 158 0.33 -1.66 -20.89
CA THR A 158 1.03 -2.46 -21.90
C THR A 158 0.65 -3.95 -21.79
N ARG A 159 0.53 -4.48 -20.57
CA ARG A 159 0.08 -5.87 -20.32
C ARG A 159 -1.32 -6.13 -20.87
N HIS A 160 -2.19 -5.13 -20.84
CA HIS A 160 -3.58 -5.21 -21.32
C HIS A 160 -3.77 -4.71 -22.76
N LYS A 161 -2.73 -4.15 -23.38
CA LYS A 161 -2.80 -3.46 -24.69
C LYS A 161 -3.86 -2.35 -24.70
N LEU A 162 -4.02 -1.65 -23.58
CA LEU A 162 -4.95 -0.53 -23.41
C LEU A 162 -4.19 0.76 -23.09
N PRO A 163 -4.67 1.91 -23.60
CA PRO A 163 -4.17 3.20 -23.14
C PRO A 163 -4.47 3.36 -21.65
N VAL A 164 -3.52 3.94 -20.92
CA VAL A 164 -3.58 4.06 -19.46
C VAL A 164 -3.06 5.41 -18.99
N THR A 165 -3.77 6.01 -18.05
CA THR A 165 -3.38 7.26 -17.41
C THR A 165 -3.32 7.07 -15.90
N ALA A 166 -2.21 7.50 -15.27
CA ALA A 166 -2.17 7.61 -13.81
C ALA A 166 -2.95 8.86 -13.38
N ALA A 167 -3.75 8.73 -12.33
CA ALA A 167 -4.49 9.81 -11.73
C ALA A 167 -4.30 9.80 -10.21
N PHE A 168 -4.40 10.98 -9.59
CA PHE A 168 -4.00 11.17 -8.21
C PHE A 168 -5.14 11.75 -7.39
N ALA A 169 -5.38 11.18 -6.22
CA ALA A 169 -6.42 11.61 -5.29
C ALA A 169 -6.08 12.91 -4.56
N SER A 170 -4.79 13.27 -4.52
CA SER A 170 -4.30 14.49 -3.89
C SER A 170 -2.97 14.95 -4.50
N ALA A 171 -2.53 16.17 -4.16
CA ALA A 171 -1.21 16.75 -4.41
C ALA A 171 -0.72 16.87 -5.86
N ALA A 172 -1.31 16.18 -6.83
CA ALA A 172 -0.92 16.23 -8.23
C ALA A 172 -2.13 16.04 -9.16
N PRO A 173 -2.15 16.67 -10.35
CA PRO A 173 -3.09 16.35 -11.40
C PRO A 173 -2.61 15.17 -12.28
N PRO A 174 -3.49 14.53 -13.06
CA PRO A 174 -4.93 14.76 -13.08
C PRO A 174 -5.64 14.07 -11.90
N ALA A 175 -6.75 14.63 -11.45
CA ALA A 175 -7.68 13.91 -10.57
C ALA A 175 -8.34 12.75 -11.34
N THR A 176 -8.80 11.71 -10.63
CA THR A 176 -9.35 10.50 -11.29
C THR A 176 -10.50 10.80 -12.24
N GLY A 177 -11.43 11.67 -11.85
CA GLY A 177 -12.52 12.09 -12.74
C GLY A 177 -12.06 12.88 -13.97
N GLU A 178 -10.95 13.62 -13.87
CA GLU A 178 -10.37 14.35 -15.02
C GLU A 178 -9.77 13.39 -16.03
N ALA A 179 -9.02 12.38 -15.55
CA ALA A 179 -8.46 11.34 -16.41
C ALA A 179 -9.55 10.55 -17.15
N VAL A 180 -10.65 10.21 -16.46
CA VAL A 180 -11.81 9.56 -17.08
C VAL A 180 -12.46 10.46 -18.13
N ARG A 181 -12.71 11.74 -17.82
CA ARG A 181 -13.28 12.70 -18.77
C ARG A 181 -12.40 12.89 -20.00
N ALA A 182 -11.07 12.92 -19.84
CA ALA A 182 -10.13 13.02 -20.95
C ALA A 182 -10.27 11.83 -21.91
N PHE A 183 -10.26 10.59 -21.40
CA PHE A 183 -10.50 9.42 -22.26
C PHE A 183 -11.87 9.42 -22.94
N ARG A 184 -12.92 9.87 -22.24
CA ARG A 184 -14.25 9.99 -22.86
C ARG A 184 -14.28 11.03 -23.97
N ALA A 185 -13.56 12.14 -23.83
CA ALA A 185 -13.42 13.15 -24.89
C ALA A 185 -12.68 12.60 -26.14
N GLU A 186 -11.79 11.62 -25.95
CA GLU A 186 -11.14 10.86 -27.03
C GLU A 186 -12.04 9.75 -27.63
N GLY A 187 -13.29 9.64 -27.19
CA GLY A 187 -14.26 8.66 -27.69
C GLY A 187 -14.20 7.29 -27.01
N LYS A 188 -13.41 7.10 -25.95
CA LYS A 188 -13.37 5.87 -25.15
C LYS A 188 -14.65 5.76 -24.33
N ARG A 189 -15.39 4.65 -24.45
CA ARG A 189 -16.70 4.47 -23.80
C ARG A 189 -16.60 3.60 -22.55
N HIS A 190 -15.71 2.62 -22.57
CA HIS A 190 -15.50 1.67 -21.48
C HIS A 190 -14.19 1.96 -20.74
N VAL A 191 -14.21 3.01 -19.91
CA VAL A 191 -13.05 3.41 -19.08
C VAL A 191 -13.21 2.82 -17.69
N ALA A 192 -12.26 1.98 -17.26
CA ALA A 192 -12.26 1.44 -15.90
C ALA A 192 -11.09 1.99 -15.08
N VAL A 193 -11.30 2.06 -13.77
CA VAL A 193 -10.33 2.60 -12.82
C VAL A 193 -9.85 1.51 -11.89
N ALA A 194 -8.54 1.33 -11.77
CA ALA A 194 -7.94 0.48 -10.75
C ALA A 194 -7.43 1.32 -9.58
N SER A 195 -7.83 0.94 -8.37
CA SER A 195 -7.47 1.60 -7.11
C SER A 195 -6.13 1.09 -6.60
N PHE A 196 -5.04 1.78 -6.93
CA PHE A 196 -3.69 1.50 -6.41
C PHE A 196 -3.47 2.11 -5.03
N PHE A 197 -4.22 1.56 -4.07
CA PHE A 197 -4.16 1.88 -2.65
C PHE A 197 -4.04 0.58 -1.86
N LEU A 198 -3.46 0.63 -0.66
CA LEU A 198 -3.36 -0.56 0.16
C LEU A 198 -4.69 -0.93 0.83
N ALA A 199 -5.49 0.06 1.24
CA ALA A 199 -6.71 -0.15 1.98
C ALA A 199 -7.77 0.92 1.63
N PRO A 200 -9.07 0.66 1.90
CA PRO A 200 -10.14 1.65 1.76
C PRO A 200 -9.94 2.87 2.67
N GLY A 201 -10.61 3.97 2.34
CA GLY A 201 -10.52 5.23 3.08
C GLY A 201 -10.88 6.44 2.23
N ARG A 202 -10.81 7.63 2.83
CA ARG A 202 -11.24 8.88 2.18
C ARG A 202 -10.66 9.11 0.78
N LEU A 203 -9.36 8.86 0.58
CA LEU A 203 -8.70 9.09 -0.71
C LEU A 203 -9.17 8.12 -1.82
N PRO A 204 -9.07 6.78 -1.65
CA PRO A 204 -9.59 5.86 -2.66
C PRO A 204 -11.09 6.03 -2.89
N ASP A 205 -11.88 6.25 -1.83
CA ASP A 205 -13.33 6.45 -1.96
C ASP A 205 -13.62 7.70 -2.80
N ARG A 206 -12.97 8.83 -2.50
CA ARG A 206 -13.16 10.07 -3.28
C ARG A 206 -12.71 9.91 -4.73
N ALA A 207 -11.60 9.20 -4.97
CA ALA A 207 -11.13 8.89 -6.31
C ALA A 207 -12.15 8.05 -7.09
N GLY A 208 -12.77 7.06 -6.43
CA GLY A 208 -13.81 6.21 -7.02
C GLY A 208 -15.09 6.98 -7.32
N GLU A 209 -15.59 7.80 -6.39
CA GLU A 209 -16.75 8.68 -6.59
C GLU A 209 -16.55 9.58 -7.83
N LEU A 210 -15.41 10.28 -7.89
CA LEU A 210 -15.06 11.16 -9.00
C LEU A 210 -14.97 10.41 -10.34
N ALA A 211 -14.51 9.16 -10.32
CA ALA A 211 -14.44 8.32 -11.50
C ALA A 211 -15.85 7.95 -12.01
N ILE A 212 -16.73 7.50 -11.13
CA ILE A 212 -18.10 7.13 -11.48
C ILE A 212 -18.89 8.35 -11.97
N GLU A 213 -18.78 9.49 -11.27
CA GLU A 213 -19.37 10.77 -11.71
C GLU A 213 -18.89 11.18 -13.11
N ALA A 214 -17.64 10.89 -13.44
CA ALA A 214 -17.05 11.16 -14.75
C ALA A 214 -17.44 10.15 -15.86
N GLY A 215 -18.13 9.06 -15.50
CA GLY A 215 -18.59 8.03 -16.43
C GLY A 215 -17.67 6.83 -16.56
N ALA A 216 -16.86 6.52 -15.54
CA ALA A 216 -16.15 5.24 -15.48
C ALA A 216 -17.14 4.08 -15.37
N VAL A 217 -16.87 2.98 -16.08
CA VAL A 217 -17.78 1.82 -16.12
C VAL A 217 -17.56 0.86 -14.94
N ALA A 218 -16.40 0.93 -14.30
CA ALA A 218 -16.06 0.17 -13.10
C ALA A 218 -14.92 0.85 -12.34
N VAL A 219 -14.90 0.70 -11.02
CA VAL A 219 -13.79 1.09 -10.14
C VAL A 219 -13.45 -0.12 -9.27
N SER A 220 -12.19 -0.54 -9.27
CA SER A 220 -11.75 -1.67 -8.45
C SER A 220 -11.63 -1.29 -6.99
N ASP A 221 -11.78 -2.29 -6.12
CA ASP A 221 -11.32 -2.18 -4.73
C ASP A 221 -9.80 -1.97 -4.65
N PRO A 222 -9.30 -1.41 -3.52
CA PRO A 222 -7.87 -1.39 -3.19
C PRO A 222 -7.22 -2.78 -3.16
N LEU A 223 -5.88 -2.83 -3.12
CA LEU A 223 -5.11 -4.08 -3.06
C LEU A 223 -5.59 -4.98 -1.91
N GLY A 224 -5.77 -4.40 -0.73
CA GLY A 224 -6.32 -5.06 0.45
C GLY A 224 -5.41 -6.15 1.03
N ALA A 225 -6.01 -7.03 1.83
CA ALA A 225 -5.36 -8.19 2.44
C ALA A 225 -5.19 -9.33 1.43
N HIS A 226 -4.47 -9.09 0.34
CA HIS A 226 -4.21 -10.11 -0.67
C HIS A 226 -2.92 -10.90 -0.37
N PRO A 227 -2.88 -12.23 -0.59
CA PRO A 227 -1.69 -13.06 -0.33
C PRO A 227 -0.40 -12.55 -0.99
N ALA A 228 -0.48 -11.94 -2.18
CA ALA A 228 0.68 -11.35 -2.85
C ALA A 228 1.28 -10.16 -2.07
N VAL A 229 0.44 -9.37 -1.39
CA VAL A 229 0.89 -8.26 -0.54
C VAL A 229 1.53 -8.80 0.74
N ALA A 230 0.95 -9.85 1.32
CA ALA A 230 1.55 -10.54 2.48
C ALA A 230 2.93 -11.13 2.15
N ARG A 231 3.09 -11.73 0.95
CA ARG A 231 4.40 -12.20 0.48
C ARG A 231 5.41 -11.07 0.31
N ALA A 232 4.98 -9.89 -0.17
CA ALA A 232 5.86 -8.74 -0.25
C ALA A 232 6.33 -8.27 1.13
N ILE A 233 5.44 -8.26 2.15
CA ILE A 233 5.81 -7.98 3.54
C ILE A 233 6.90 -8.95 4.02
N LEU A 234 6.71 -10.25 3.80
CA LEU A 234 7.68 -11.27 4.19
C LEU A 234 9.02 -11.13 3.46
N ALA A 235 9.01 -10.77 2.17
CA ALA A 235 10.22 -10.52 1.41
C ALA A 235 11.00 -9.31 1.96
N ARG A 236 10.29 -8.22 2.31
CA ARG A 236 10.91 -7.05 2.95
C ARG A 236 11.48 -7.37 4.32
N TYR A 237 10.74 -8.13 5.12
CA TYR A 237 11.19 -8.63 6.41
C TYR A 237 12.48 -9.46 6.27
N ALA A 238 12.53 -10.40 5.32
CA ALA A 238 13.69 -11.27 5.16
C ALA A 238 14.97 -10.48 4.86
N VAL A 239 14.88 -9.45 4.02
CA VAL A 239 16.01 -8.54 3.75
C VAL A 239 16.40 -7.75 5.00
N GLY A 240 15.44 -7.15 5.69
CA GLY A 240 15.72 -6.37 6.91
C GLY A 240 16.27 -7.23 8.06
N ALA A 241 15.87 -8.50 8.15
CA ALA A 241 16.38 -9.43 9.15
C ALA A 241 17.86 -9.80 8.89
N VAL A 242 18.28 -9.91 7.63
CA VAL A 242 19.69 -10.16 7.28
C VAL A 242 20.58 -8.98 7.72
N GLU A 243 20.08 -7.75 7.65
CA GLU A 243 20.82 -6.56 8.07
C GLU A 243 21.03 -6.47 9.58
N LEU A 244 20.31 -7.26 10.38
CA LEU A 244 20.51 -7.37 11.83
C LEU A 244 21.54 -8.43 12.23
N VAL A 245 21.96 -9.29 11.31
CA VAL A 245 22.98 -10.32 11.59
C VAL A 245 24.35 -9.64 11.70
N PRO A 246 25.05 -9.72 12.85
CA PRO A 246 26.39 -9.17 12.96
C PRO A 246 27.34 -9.92 12.00
N VAL A 247 28.09 -9.15 11.20
CA VAL A 247 29.14 -9.65 10.31
C VAL A 247 30.40 -9.95 11.11
#